data_AF-A0A3B8S7E8-F1
#
_entry.id   AF-A0A3B8S7E8-F1
#
_cell.length_a   1.000
_cell.length_b   1.000
_cell.length_c   1.000
_cell.angle_alpha   90.00
_cell.angle_beta   90.00
_cell.angle_gamma   90.00
#
_symmetry.space_group_name_H-M   'P 1'
#
loop_
_entity.id
_entity.type
_entity.pdbx_description
1 polymer ?
#
loop_
_entity_poly.entity_id
_entity_poly.type
_entity_poly.pdbx_seq_one_letter_code
_entity_poly.pdbx_strand_id
1 'polypeptide(L)'
;MKPLLEGHLGAWKNFLPIADNLHASALTSVQPEATPPTSEAVIYLIDKPGSPQSLILGGQLLPATAWPDTYKLDMASDILGGSFTSRINMNLREDKGWAYGARTITIDALGARPLLYYAPVQSDKTAESLRELLREASEYGGVNPPNDAELSRFKSSFIRSLPGKFETNGAVLGALAEIVEFNRPLDYLTVSQQQVASLTIADLLPVINEQIHPEQTIWLVVGDLKIIEPAVRAANIAPVIVLEE
;
A
#
# COMPACT_ATOMS: atom_id res chain seq x y z
N MET A 1 -15.71 32.49 -5.53
CA MET A 1 -14.54 31.70 -5.98
C MET A 1 -13.70 32.47 -7.00
N LYS A 2 -14.17 32.68 -8.23
CA LYS A 2 -13.37 33.35 -9.29
C LYS A 2 -12.69 34.69 -8.88
N PRO A 3 -13.39 35.67 -8.26
CA PRO A 3 -12.73 36.92 -7.84
C PRO A 3 -11.65 36.75 -6.77
N LEU A 4 -11.79 35.74 -5.89
CA LEU A 4 -10.78 35.42 -4.88
C LEU A 4 -9.57 34.72 -5.50
N LEU A 5 -9.80 33.79 -6.43
CA LEU A 5 -8.73 33.11 -7.18
C LEU A 5 -7.93 34.12 -8.01
N GLU A 6 -8.60 35.03 -8.71
CA GLU A 6 -7.95 36.10 -9.47
C GLU A 6 -7.20 37.07 -8.55
N GLY A 7 -7.75 37.38 -7.37
CA GLY A 7 -7.09 38.23 -6.37
C GLY A 7 -5.81 37.63 -5.77
N HIS A 8 -5.75 36.29 -5.60
CA HIS A 8 -4.61 35.60 -4.99
C HIS A 8 -3.60 35.04 -6.00
N LEU A 9 -4.08 34.56 -7.16
CA LEU A 9 -3.27 33.85 -8.16
C LEU A 9 -3.20 34.59 -9.51
N GLY A 10 -4.00 35.63 -9.73
CA GLY A 10 -4.06 36.34 -11.01
C GLY A 10 -2.78 37.09 -11.40
N ALA A 11 -1.88 37.31 -10.45
CA ALA A 11 -0.56 37.90 -10.70
C ALA A 11 0.53 36.86 -11.02
N TRP A 12 0.25 35.56 -10.91
CA TRP A 12 1.20 34.51 -11.26
C TRP A 12 1.50 34.57 -12.76
N LYS A 13 2.78 34.43 -13.12
CA LYS A 13 3.26 34.44 -14.51
C LYS A 13 3.89 33.09 -14.83
N ASN A 14 4.01 32.77 -16.11
CA ASN A 14 4.51 31.48 -16.63
C ASN A 14 3.58 30.29 -16.38
N PHE A 15 2.27 30.49 -16.54
CA PHE A 15 1.40 29.36 -16.83
C PHE A 15 1.81 28.80 -18.20
N LEU A 16 2.22 27.52 -18.25
CA LEU A 16 2.06 26.77 -19.49
C LEU A 16 0.59 26.94 -19.88
N PRO A 17 0.26 27.31 -21.13
CA PRO A 17 -1.13 27.49 -21.52
C PRO A 17 -1.89 26.21 -21.13
N ILE A 18 -2.96 26.39 -20.37
CA ILE A 18 -3.95 25.35 -20.13
C ILE A 18 -4.50 25.05 -21.53
N ALA A 19 -3.91 24.07 -22.20
CA ALA A 19 -4.53 23.49 -23.37
C ALA A 19 -5.92 23.03 -22.92
N ASP A 20 -6.92 23.17 -23.79
CA ASP A 20 -8.30 22.68 -23.55
C ASP A 20 -8.35 21.17 -23.18
N ASN A 21 -7.19 20.50 -23.24
CA ASN A 21 -6.92 19.16 -22.79
C ASN A 21 -5.81 19.22 -21.72
N LEU A 22 -6.16 19.52 -20.46
CA LEU A 22 -5.29 19.22 -19.30
C LEU A 22 -5.19 17.71 -19.16
N HIS A 23 -4.35 17.09 -19.99
CA HIS A 23 -3.76 15.81 -19.65
C HIS A 23 -2.53 16.13 -18.81
N ALA A 24 -2.40 15.48 -17.64
CA ALA A 24 -1.19 15.58 -16.81
C ALA A 24 0.13 15.22 -17.53
N SER A 25 0.07 14.78 -18.79
CA SER A 25 1.21 14.62 -19.69
C SER A 25 1.95 15.93 -20.03
N ALA A 26 1.39 17.11 -19.73
CA ALA A 26 2.01 18.41 -20.03
C ALA A 26 2.96 18.93 -18.93
N LEU A 27 2.94 18.34 -17.74
CA LEU A 27 4.04 18.48 -16.78
C LEU A 27 5.18 17.65 -17.35
N THR A 28 6.37 18.23 -17.53
CA THR A 28 7.56 17.45 -17.88
C THR A 28 7.62 16.31 -16.88
N SER A 29 7.38 15.08 -17.35
CA SER A 29 7.51 13.90 -16.50
C SER A 29 8.98 13.85 -16.14
N VAL A 30 9.33 14.42 -14.99
CA VAL A 30 10.45 13.93 -14.23
C VAL A 30 9.99 12.52 -13.87
N GLN A 31 10.21 11.57 -14.79
CA GLN A 31 10.20 10.18 -14.40
C GLN A 31 11.33 10.12 -13.38
N PRO A 32 11.03 9.94 -12.08
CA PRO A 32 12.10 9.57 -11.17
C PRO A 32 12.78 8.38 -11.83
N GLU A 33 14.10 8.45 -11.96
CA GLU A 33 14.90 7.35 -12.49
C GLU A 33 14.53 6.12 -11.65
N ALA A 34 13.69 5.25 -12.22
CA ALA A 34 13.10 4.17 -11.46
C ALA A 34 14.26 3.25 -11.11
N THR A 35 14.66 3.23 -9.85
CA THR A 35 15.58 2.22 -9.37
C THR A 35 14.92 0.88 -9.71
N PRO A 36 15.55 0.02 -10.52
CA PRO A 36 14.93 -1.23 -10.89
C PRO A 36 14.54 -1.99 -9.62
N PRO A 37 13.36 -2.61 -9.57
CA PRO A 37 12.95 -3.41 -8.43
C PRO A 37 14.05 -4.43 -8.12
N THR A 38 14.27 -4.69 -6.83
CA THR A 38 15.21 -5.70 -6.37
C THR A 38 14.84 -7.05 -6.97
N SER A 39 15.81 -7.75 -7.57
CA SER A 39 15.55 -9.05 -8.20
C SER A 39 15.26 -10.16 -7.18
N GLU A 40 15.65 -9.95 -5.91
CA GLU A 40 15.50 -10.92 -4.83
C GLU A 40 15.18 -10.21 -3.51
N ALA A 41 14.37 -10.87 -2.67
CA ALA A 41 14.09 -10.44 -1.32
C ALA A 41 15.36 -10.42 -0.46
N VAL A 42 15.42 -9.50 0.50
CA VAL A 42 16.50 -9.38 1.49
C VAL A 42 15.90 -8.94 2.82
N ILE A 43 16.47 -9.42 3.93
CA ILE A 43 16.09 -9.00 5.28
C ILE A 43 17.23 -8.19 5.89
N TYR A 44 16.98 -6.92 6.14
CA TYR A 44 17.82 -6.05 6.94
C TYR A 44 17.38 -6.10 8.40
N LEU A 45 18.34 -6.29 9.32
CA LEU A 45 18.12 -6.23 10.76
C LEU A 45 18.79 -4.98 11.33
N ILE A 46 18.07 -4.25 12.19
CA ILE A 46 18.61 -3.13 12.97
C ILE A 46 18.43 -3.47 14.46
N ASP A 47 19.49 -3.32 15.23
CA ASP A 47 19.45 -3.58 16.67
C ASP A 47 18.69 -2.50 17.44
N LYS A 48 17.82 -2.96 18.33
CA LYS A 48 17.15 -2.15 19.32
C LYS A 48 17.15 -2.91 20.64
N PRO A 49 18.26 -2.84 21.42
CA PRO A 49 18.41 -3.60 22.65
C PRO A 49 17.27 -3.38 23.64
N GLY A 50 16.80 -4.47 24.26
CA GLY A 50 15.73 -4.45 25.26
C GLY A 50 14.34 -4.16 24.71
N SER A 51 14.15 -4.11 23.39
CA SER A 51 12.83 -3.89 22.80
C SER A 51 11.93 -5.12 23.00
N PRO A 52 10.77 -4.98 23.68
CA PRO A 52 9.84 -6.10 23.91
C PRO A 52 9.06 -6.47 22.63
N GLN A 53 9.06 -5.60 21.63
CA GLN A 53 8.47 -5.81 20.32
C GLN A 53 9.51 -5.56 19.22
N SER A 54 9.36 -6.27 18.11
CA SER A 54 10.04 -5.95 16.86
C SER A 54 9.07 -5.24 15.92
N LEU A 55 9.61 -4.36 15.08
CA LEU A 55 8.88 -3.80 13.94
C LEU A 55 9.34 -4.54 12.69
N ILE A 56 8.39 -5.16 11.98
CA ILE A 56 8.60 -5.65 10.62
C ILE A 56 8.04 -4.61 9.66
N LEU A 57 8.89 -4.12 8.76
CA LEU A 57 8.55 -3.28 7.63
C LEU A 57 8.97 -3.99 6.33
N GLY A 58 8.02 -4.40 5.50
CA GLY A 58 8.28 -4.90 4.15
C GLY A 58 8.00 -3.82 3.12
N GLY A 59 8.71 -3.78 2.00
CA GLY A 59 8.48 -2.83 0.92
C GLY A 59 8.74 -3.41 -0.45
N GLN A 60 7.82 -3.14 -1.38
CA GLN A 60 7.99 -3.34 -2.82
C GLN A 60 7.44 -2.14 -3.59
N LEU A 61 7.81 -2.01 -4.87
CA LEU A 61 7.31 -0.95 -5.74
C LEU A 61 6.08 -1.42 -6.51
N LEU A 62 5.05 -0.58 -6.52
CA LEU A 62 3.89 -0.65 -7.39
C LEU A 62 4.03 0.37 -8.53
N PRO A 63 3.23 0.22 -9.60
CA PRO A 63 3.11 1.24 -10.64
C PRO A 63 2.59 2.56 -10.08
N ALA A 64 2.82 3.63 -10.85
CA ALA A 64 2.28 4.95 -10.55
C ALA A 64 0.75 4.93 -10.43
N THR A 65 0.21 5.89 -9.69
CA THR A 65 -1.23 6.00 -9.46
C THR A 65 -2.04 6.12 -10.76
N ALA A 66 -1.45 6.66 -11.83
CA ALA A 66 -2.06 6.77 -13.15
C ALA A 66 -2.12 5.44 -13.94
N TRP A 67 -1.59 4.33 -13.41
CA TRP A 67 -1.68 3.02 -14.06
C TRP A 67 -3.16 2.60 -14.27
N PRO A 68 -3.56 2.05 -15.44
CA PRO A 68 -4.98 1.87 -15.80
C PRO A 68 -5.83 1.08 -14.80
N ASP A 69 -5.21 0.14 -14.08
CA ASP A 69 -5.89 -0.77 -13.17
C ASP A 69 -5.54 -0.51 -11.68
N THR A 70 -5.01 0.69 -11.37
CA THR A 70 -4.60 1.08 -10.00
C THR A 70 -5.70 0.83 -8.97
N TYR A 71 -6.97 1.08 -9.33
CA TYR A 71 -8.08 0.87 -8.43
C TYR A 71 -8.23 -0.61 -8.02
N LYS A 72 -8.02 -1.56 -8.94
CA LYS A 72 -8.08 -3.00 -8.65
C LYS A 72 -6.92 -3.38 -7.73
N LEU A 73 -5.73 -2.83 -8.00
CA LEU A 73 -4.53 -3.08 -7.21
C LEU A 73 -4.66 -2.55 -5.78
N ASP A 74 -5.20 -1.35 -5.61
CA ASP A 74 -5.49 -0.78 -4.28
C ASP A 74 -6.52 -1.61 -3.52
N MET A 75 -7.58 -2.07 -4.20
CA MET A 75 -8.59 -2.95 -3.58
C MET A 75 -8.00 -4.31 -3.18
N ALA A 76 -7.13 -4.88 -4.02
CA ALA A 76 -6.41 -6.10 -3.67
C ALA A 76 -5.49 -5.87 -2.45
N SER A 77 -4.76 -4.75 -2.40
CA SER A 77 -3.98 -4.37 -1.22
C SER A 77 -4.85 -4.20 0.02
N ASP A 78 -6.04 -3.61 -0.09
CA ASP A 78 -6.95 -3.40 1.03
C ASP A 78 -7.52 -4.71 1.62
N ILE A 79 -7.78 -5.69 0.75
CA ILE A 79 -8.19 -7.04 1.14
C ILE A 79 -7.03 -7.77 1.82
N LEU A 80 -5.81 -7.66 1.26
CA LEU A 80 -4.61 -8.27 1.83
C LEU A 80 -4.26 -7.68 3.21
N GLY A 81 -4.23 -6.35 3.32
CA GLY A 81 -3.77 -5.67 4.54
C GLY A 81 -4.28 -4.25 4.81
N GLY A 82 -4.94 -3.57 3.88
CA GLY A 82 -5.29 -2.14 4.06
C GLY A 82 -6.53 -1.86 4.92
N SER A 83 -7.31 -2.89 5.26
CA SER A 83 -8.50 -2.76 6.12
C SER A 83 -8.34 -3.41 7.50
N PHE A 84 -9.16 -3.03 8.48
CA PHE A 84 -9.15 -3.67 9.80
C PHE A 84 -9.46 -5.16 9.72
N THR A 85 -10.37 -5.57 8.84
CA THR A 85 -10.73 -6.99 8.61
C THR A 85 -9.88 -7.65 7.53
N SER A 86 -8.72 -7.07 7.20
CA SER A 86 -7.83 -7.59 6.17
C SER A 86 -7.17 -8.90 6.58
N ARG A 87 -6.75 -9.67 5.59
CA ARG A 87 -6.18 -11.01 5.75
C ARG A 87 -4.98 -11.03 6.71
N ILE A 88 -3.98 -10.18 6.52
CA ILE A 88 -2.80 -10.17 7.41
C ILE A 88 -3.14 -9.69 8.82
N ASN A 89 -4.11 -8.77 8.96
CA ASN A 89 -4.52 -8.32 10.29
C ASN A 89 -5.28 -9.43 11.02
N MET A 90 -6.21 -10.13 10.35
CA MET A 90 -6.92 -11.29 10.94
C MET A 90 -5.96 -12.42 11.30
N ASN A 91 -4.95 -12.69 10.49
CA ASN A 91 -3.94 -13.70 10.78
C ASN A 91 -3.08 -13.32 12.00
N LEU A 92 -2.39 -12.17 11.97
CA LEU A 92 -1.43 -11.83 13.02
C LEU A 92 -2.07 -11.31 14.32
N ARG A 93 -3.20 -10.60 14.23
CA ARG A 93 -3.89 -10.01 15.40
C ARG A 93 -4.91 -10.95 16.01
N GLU A 94 -5.89 -11.41 15.22
CA GLU A 94 -7.05 -12.12 15.78
C GLU A 94 -6.76 -13.60 16.03
N ASP A 95 -6.21 -14.29 15.03
CA ASP A 95 -5.97 -15.73 15.12
C ASP A 95 -4.79 -16.02 16.06
N LYS A 96 -3.67 -15.31 15.86
CA LYS A 96 -2.41 -15.62 16.54
C LYS A 96 -2.09 -14.76 17.75
N GLY A 97 -2.65 -13.56 17.83
CA GLY A 97 -2.35 -12.61 18.90
C GLY A 97 -0.90 -12.13 18.94
N TRP A 98 -0.14 -12.25 17.84
CA TRP A 98 1.27 -11.84 17.77
C TRP A 98 1.45 -10.33 17.57
N ALA A 99 0.46 -9.68 16.97
CA ALA A 99 0.44 -8.24 16.72
C ALA A 99 -0.78 -7.59 17.37
N TYR A 100 -0.66 -6.31 17.77
CA TYR A 100 -1.85 -5.50 18.06
C TYR A 100 -2.58 -5.10 16.76
N GLY A 101 -1.83 -4.94 15.68
CA GLY A 101 -2.33 -4.73 14.34
C GLY A 101 -1.23 -4.90 13.31
N ALA A 102 -1.59 -5.41 12.15
CA ALA A 102 -0.73 -5.53 10.98
C ALA A 102 -1.49 -5.03 9.76
N ARG A 103 -0.82 -4.33 8.84
CA ARG A 103 -1.48 -3.74 7.68
C ARG A 103 -0.55 -3.61 6.48
N THR A 104 -1.16 -3.47 5.31
CA THR A 104 -0.47 -2.92 4.13
C THR A 104 -0.74 -1.42 4.04
N ILE A 105 0.17 -0.70 3.41
CA ILE A 105 0.05 0.74 3.15
C ILE A 105 0.48 0.97 1.72
N THR A 106 -0.40 1.55 0.91
CA THR A 106 -0.03 2.15 -0.38
C THR A 106 -0.03 3.66 -0.25
N ILE A 107 0.88 4.34 -0.95
CA ILE A 107 0.97 5.79 -0.98
C ILE A 107 0.86 6.22 -2.43
N ASP A 108 -0.10 7.07 -2.78
CA ASP A 108 -0.23 7.55 -4.16
C ASP A 108 0.97 8.40 -4.59
N ALA A 109 1.39 8.24 -5.85
CA ALA A 109 2.50 8.98 -6.44
C ALA A 109 2.39 9.09 -7.96
N LEU A 110 3.00 10.14 -8.52
CA LEU A 110 3.11 10.36 -9.96
C LEU A 110 4.05 9.34 -10.64
N GLY A 111 5.03 8.82 -9.90
CA GLY A 111 5.94 7.75 -10.32
C GLY A 111 5.65 6.44 -9.60
N ALA A 112 6.56 5.48 -9.69
CA ALA A 112 6.47 4.24 -8.92
C ALA A 112 6.25 4.53 -7.43
N ARG A 113 5.42 3.73 -6.78
CA ARG A 113 4.88 4.02 -5.45
C ARG A 113 5.01 2.82 -4.52
N PRO A 114 5.15 2.99 -3.20
CA PRO A 114 5.40 1.86 -2.33
C PRO A 114 4.12 1.07 -2.00
N LEU A 115 4.24 -0.26 -1.95
CA LEU A 115 3.41 -1.15 -1.14
C LEU A 115 4.23 -1.57 0.07
N LEU A 116 3.82 -1.11 1.25
CA LEU A 116 4.48 -1.42 2.51
C LEU A 116 3.69 -2.43 3.31
N TYR A 117 4.37 -3.41 3.90
CA TYR A 117 3.84 -4.24 4.98
C TYR A 117 4.31 -3.65 6.30
N TYR A 118 3.40 -3.38 7.23
CA TYR A 118 3.71 -2.81 8.53
C TYR A 118 3.14 -3.69 9.64
N ALA A 119 4.01 -4.33 10.41
CA ALA A 119 3.62 -5.26 11.46
C ALA A 119 4.55 -5.16 12.69
N PRO A 120 4.18 -4.36 13.70
CA PRO A 120 4.77 -4.45 15.04
C PRO A 120 4.30 -5.74 15.72
N VAL A 121 5.24 -6.60 16.12
CA VAL A 121 4.96 -7.93 16.67
C VAL A 121 5.77 -8.19 17.94
N GLN A 122 5.36 -9.20 18.72
CA GLN A 122 6.15 -9.70 19.84
C GLN A 122 7.52 -10.18 19.35
N SER A 123 8.61 -9.81 20.03
CA SER A 123 9.97 -10.09 19.55
C SER A 123 10.23 -11.58 19.33
N ASP A 124 9.66 -12.45 20.15
CA ASP A 124 9.77 -13.93 20.05
C ASP A 124 8.85 -14.54 18.97
N LYS A 125 8.13 -13.72 18.20
CA LYS A 125 7.29 -14.11 17.06
C LYS A 125 7.69 -13.43 15.76
N THR A 126 8.85 -12.78 15.73
CA THR A 126 9.35 -12.02 14.58
C THR A 126 9.49 -12.90 13.34
N ALA A 127 10.17 -14.04 13.47
CA ALA A 127 10.45 -14.94 12.35
C ALA A 127 9.16 -15.61 11.84
N GLU A 128 8.27 -16.01 12.73
CA GLU A 128 6.97 -16.58 12.40
C GLU A 128 6.05 -15.55 11.74
N SER A 129 6.05 -14.30 12.21
CA SER A 129 5.27 -13.23 11.61
C SER A 129 5.76 -12.90 10.19
N LEU A 130 7.07 -12.85 9.96
CA LEU A 130 7.64 -12.71 8.62
C LEU A 130 7.18 -13.83 7.67
N ARG A 131 7.22 -15.09 8.13
CA ARG A 131 6.75 -16.23 7.32
C ARG A 131 5.28 -16.11 6.97
N GLU A 132 4.45 -15.64 7.88
CA GLU A 132 3.02 -15.48 7.63
C GLU A 132 2.71 -14.34 6.67
N LEU A 133 3.38 -13.19 6.82
CA LEU A 133 3.25 -12.09 5.86
C LEU A 133 3.61 -12.55 4.45
N LEU A 134 4.71 -13.30 4.31
CA LEU A 134 5.13 -13.88 3.05
C LEU A 134 4.16 -14.94 2.53
N ARG A 135 3.69 -15.85 3.38
CA ARG A 135 2.72 -16.87 2.99
C ARG A 135 1.44 -16.23 2.47
N GLU A 136 0.88 -15.27 3.20
CA GLU A 136 -0.34 -14.59 2.79
C GLU A 136 -0.19 -13.86 1.46
N ALA A 137 0.97 -13.22 1.22
CA ALA A 137 1.25 -12.53 -0.03
C ALA A 137 1.53 -13.50 -1.19
N SER A 138 2.33 -14.55 -0.98
CA SER A 138 2.73 -15.51 -2.02
C SER A 138 1.59 -16.40 -2.48
N GLU A 139 0.66 -16.75 -1.58
CA GLU A 139 -0.49 -17.56 -1.94
C GLU A 139 -1.62 -16.72 -2.58
N TYR A 140 -1.56 -15.37 -2.46
CA TYR A 140 -2.66 -14.45 -2.76
C TYR A 140 -3.11 -14.44 -4.22
N GLY A 141 -2.19 -14.65 -5.15
CA GLY A 141 -2.48 -14.69 -6.59
C GLY A 141 -2.83 -16.09 -7.12
N GLY A 142 -2.70 -17.14 -6.29
CA GLY A 142 -2.69 -18.52 -6.76
C GLY A 142 -3.27 -19.53 -5.76
N VAL A 143 -2.43 -20.03 -4.85
CA VAL A 143 -2.77 -21.17 -3.96
C VAL A 143 -3.95 -20.88 -3.04
N ASN A 144 -4.03 -19.65 -2.51
CA ASN A 144 -5.08 -19.21 -1.61
C ASN A 144 -5.53 -17.80 -2.00
N PRO A 145 -6.30 -17.67 -3.09
CA PRO A 145 -6.72 -16.37 -3.61
C PRO A 145 -7.70 -15.69 -2.64
N PRO A 146 -7.98 -14.39 -2.79
CA PRO A 146 -9.06 -13.75 -2.04
C PRO A 146 -10.38 -14.50 -2.26
N ASN A 147 -11.13 -14.72 -1.19
CA ASN A 147 -12.42 -15.44 -1.23
C ASN A 147 -13.62 -14.49 -1.12
N ASP A 148 -14.82 -15.02 -1.38
CA ASP A 148 -16.06 -14.23 -1.39
C ASP A 148 -16.35 -13.54 -0.05
N ALA A 149 -16.00 -14.17 1.06
CA ALA A 149 -16.21 -13.60 2.38
C ALA A 149 -15.28 -12.39 2.62
N GLU A 150 -14.02 -12.48 2.19
CA GLU A 150 -13.07 -11.36 2.24
C GLU A 150 -13.51 -10.21 1.35
N LEU A 151 -13.87 -10.50 0.09
CA LEU A 151 -14.34 -9.49 -0.85
C LEU A 151 -15.63 -8.81 -0.34
N SER A 152 -16.59 -9.57 0.18
CA SER A 152 -17.84 -9.03 0.72
C SER A 152 -17.59 -8.14 1.95
N ARG A 153 -16.72 -8.56 2.86
CA ARG A 153 -16.31 -7.73 4.02
C ARG A 153 -15.63 -6.44 3.59
N PHE A 154 -14.71 -6.53 2.62
CA PHE A 154 -14.04 -5.36 2.05
C PHE A 154 -15.04 -4.38 1.45
N LYS A 155 -15.88 -4.82 0.49
CA LYS A 155 -16.89 -3.96 -0.16
C LYS A 155 -17.78 -3.26 0.86
N SER A 156 -18.25 -4.03 1.84
CA SER A 156 -19.08 -3.55 2.93
C SER A 156 -18.38 -2.47 3.77
N SER A 157 -17.11 -2.69 4.12
CA SER A 157 -16.30 -1.73 4.87
C SER A 157 -16.03 -0.46 4.06
N PHE A 158 -15.62 -0.62 2.80
CA PHE A 158 -15.34 0.49 1.88
C PHE A 158 -16.57 1.39 1.72
N ILE A 159 -17.74 0.83 1.37
CA ILE A 159 -18.97 1.60 1.14
C ILE A 159 -19.39 2.34 2.42
N ARG A 160 -19.31 1.70 3.58
CA ARG A 160 -19.65 2.34 4.87
C ARG A 160 -18.67 3.44 5.28
N SER A 161 -17.43 3.40 4.78
CA SER A 161 -16.44 4.44 5.05
C SER A 161 -16.68 5.73 4.26
N LEU A 162 -17.36 5.65 3.11
CA LEU A 162 -17.50 6.78 2.18
C LEU A 162 -18.12 8.05 2.82
N PRO A 163 -19.20 7.98 3.61
CA PRO A 163 -19.74 9.18 4.26
C PRO A 163 -18.71 9.87 5.15
N GLY A 164 -17.95 9.08 5.92
CA GLY A 164 -16.88 9.55 6.81
C GLY A 164 -15.70 10.21 6.09
N LYS A 165 -15.42 9.80 4.85
CA LYS A 165 -14.30 10.31 4.06
C LYS A 165 -14.49 11.76 3.60
N PHE A 166 -15.70 12.31 3.61
CA PHE A 166 -16.01 13.64 3.05
C PHE A 166 -16.77 14.56 4.02
N GLU A 167 -16.68 14.32 5.33
CA GLU A 167 -17.45 15.06 6.35
C GLU A 167 -16.99 16.51 6.56
N THR A 168 -15.75 16.85 6.18
CA THR A 168 -15.17 18.18 6.39
C THR A 168 -14.79 18.85 5.08
N ASN A 169 -14.81 20.19 5.07
CA ASN A 169 -14.34 20.97 3.92
C ASN A 169 -12.88 20.62 3.53
N GLY A 170 -12.03 20.31 4.51
CA GLY A 170 -10.66 19.88 4.27
C GLY A 170 -10.59 18.52 3.56
N ALA A 171 -11.45 17.57 3.95
CA ALA A 171 -11.51 16.26 3.31
C ALA A 171 -12.03 16.34 1.86
N VAL A 172 -13.05 17.17 1.62
CA VAL A 172 -13.54 17.44 0.25
C VAL A 172 -12.46 18.12 -0.59
N LEU A 173 -11.75 19.11 -0.03
CA LEU A 173 -10.64 19.77 -0.73
C LEU A 173 -9.50 18.80 -1.07
N GLY A 174 -9.13 17.90 -0.15
CA GLY A 174 -8.13 16.87 -0.39
C GLY A 174 -8.52 15.95 -1.55
N ALA A 175 -9.76 15.46 -1.57
CA ALA A 175 -10.25 14.62 -2.64
C ALA A 175 -10.25 15.33 -4.02
N LEU A 176 -10.62 16.61 -4.06
CA LEU A 176 -10.54 17.41 -5.28
C LEU A 176 -9.08 17.65 -5.71
N ALA A 177 -8.17 17.86 -4.76
CA ALA A 177 -6.75 18.00 -5.05
C ALA A 177 -6.17 16.71 -5.64
N GLU A 178 -6.50 15.54 -5.09
CA GLU A 178 -6.07 14.23 -5.63
C GLU A 178 -6.60 13.97 -7.04
N ILE A 179 -7.83 14.38 -7.35
CA ILE A 179 -8.38 14.29 -8.70
C ILE A 179 -7.51 15.06 -9.70
N VAL A 180 -7.10 16.28 -9.33
CA VAL A 180 -6.24 17.12 -10.18
C VAL A 180 -4.81 16.56 -10.23
N GLU A 181 -4.23 16.21 -9.09
CA GLU A 181 -2.85 15.72 -8.96
C GLU A 181 -2.62 14.44 -9.76
N PHE A 182 -3.52 13.47 -9.66
CA PHE A 182 -3.40 12.17 -10.33
C PHE A 182 -4.19 12.09 -11.64
N ASN A 183 -4.64 13.24 -12.17
CA ASN A 183 -5.36 13.32 -13.45
C ASN A 183 -6.56 12.38 -13.56
N ARG A 184 -7.31 12.25 -12.46
CA ARG A 184 -8.50 11.40 -12.38
C ARG A 184 -9.68 12.14 -13.01
N PRO A 185 -10.69 11.44 -13.53
CA PRO A 185 -11.89 12.09 -14.02
C PRO A 185 -12.66 12.75 -12.87
N LEU A 186 -13.41 13.83 -13.15
CA LEU A 186 -14.13 14.60 -12.11
C LEU A 186 -15.20 13.78 -11.37
N ASP A 187 -15.71 12.73 -12.00
CA ASP A 187 -16.67 11.78 -11.43
C ASP A 187 -16.00 10.58 -10.73
N TYR A 188 -14.66 10.61 -10.57
CA TYR A 188 -13.87 9.51 -10.01
C TYR A 188 -14.44 8.94 -8.71
N LEU A 189 -14.86 9.80 -7.78
CA LEU A 189 -15.41 9.36 -6.49
C LEU A 189 -16.71 8.56 -6.65
N THR A 190 -17.57 8.95 -7.58
CA THR A 190 -18.84 8.25 -7.87
C THR A 190 -18.58 6.95 -8.64
N VAL A 191 -17.71 6.99 -9.64
CA VAL A 191 -17.32 5.82 -10.44
C VAL A 191 -16.63 4.78 -9.57
N SER A 192 -15.77 5.19 -8.62
CA SER A 192 -15.08 4.29 -7.70
C SER A 192 -16.04 3.47 -6.85
N GLN A 193 -17.13 4.07 -6.36
CA GLN A 193 -18.14 3.33 -5.60
C GLN A 193 -18.81 2.24 -6.44
N GLN A 194 -19.15 2.54 -7.69
CA GLN A 194 -19.77 1.58 -8.60
C GLN A 194 -18.79 0.46 -8.97
N GLN A 195 -17.54 0.80 -9.25
CA GLN A 195 -16.46 -0.15 -9.53
C GLN A 195 -16.24 -1.11 -8.36
N VAL A 196 -16.18 -0.61 -7.12
CA VAL A 196 -16.08 -1.47 -5.92
C VAL A 196 -17.29 -2.39 -5.81
N ALA A 197 -18.50 -1.87 -6.02
CA ALA A 197 -19.71 -2.67 -5.90
C ALA A 197 -19.75 -3.84 -6.90
N SER A 198 -19.29 -3.62 -8.14
CA SER A 198 -19.26 -4.65 -9.20
C SER A 198 -18.03 -5.56 -9.19
N LEU A 199 -17.00 -5.24 -8.42
CA LEU A 199 -15.71 -5.95 -8.41
C LEU A 199 -15.86 -7.46 -8.16
N THR A 200 -15.16 -8.30 -8.91
CA THR A 200 -15.09 -9.75 -8.67
C THR A 200 -13.67 -10.18 -8.32
N ILE A 201 -13.52 -11.38 -7.74
CA ILE A 201 -12.19 -11.96 -7.48
C ILE A 201 -11.43 -12.13 -8.81
N ALA A 202 -12.12 -12.52 -9.87
CA ALA A 202 -11.53 -12.70 -11.20
C ALA A 202 -10.93 -11.39 -11.76
N ASP A 203 -11.49 -10.23 -11.40
CA ASP A 203 -10.92 -8.93 -11.78
C ASP A 203 -9.62 -8.61 -11.03
N LEU A 204 -9.43 -9.18 -9.83
CA LEU A 204 -8.28 -8.90 -8.96
C LEU A 204 -7.08 -9.80 -9.27
N LEU A 205 -7.30 -11.05 -9.65
CA LEU A 205 -6.22 -12.01 -9.86
C LEU A 205 -5.15 -11.55 -10.87
N PRO A 206 -5.48 -10.92 -12.02
CA PRO A 206 -4.47 -10.42 -12.94
C PRO A 206 -3.54 -9.40 -12.29
N VAL A 207 -4.11 -8.39 -11.61
CA VAL A 207 -3.31 -7.30 -11.00
C VAL A 207 -2.51 -7.78 -9.79
N ILE A 208 -3.02 -8.76 -9.04
CA ILE A 208 -2.28 -9.40 -7.95
C ILE A 208 -1.04 -10.11 -8.50
N ASN A 209 -1.22 -10.94 -9.52
CA ASN A 209 -0.13 -11.73 -10.11
C ASN A 209 0.89 -10.86 -10.87
N GLU A 210 0.47 -9.70 -11.38
CA GLU A 210 1.35 -8.79 -12.12
C GLU A 210 2.14 -7.84 -11.23
N GLN A 211 1.66 -7.53 -10.01
CA GLN A 211 2.20 -6.41 -9.22
C GLN A 211 2.55 -6.76 -7.76
N ILE A 212 2.13 -7.90 -7.22
CA ILE A 212 2.45 -8.31 -5.84
C ILE A 212 3.51 -9.41 -5.87
N HIS A 213 4.77 -9.02 -5.63
CA HIS A 213 5.97 -9.84 -5.68
C HIS A 213 6.63 -9.98 -4.30
N PRO A 214 6.10 -10.85 -3.42
CA PRO A 214 6.68 -11.09 -2.09
C PRO A 214 8.14 -11.57 -2.16
N GLU A 215 8.52 -12.28 -3.23
CA GLU A 215 9.88 -12.75 -3.50
C GLU A 215 10.88 -11.63 -3.84
N GLN A 216 10.39 -10.42 -4.12
CA GLN A 216 11.20 -9.22 -4.39
C GLN A 216 11.12 -8.20 -3.24
N THR A 217 10.36 -8.51 -2.18
CA THR A 217 10.12 -7.58 -1.08
C THR A 217 11.37 -7.40 -0.24
N ILE A 218 11.75 -6.14 -0.01
CA ILE A 218 12.79 -5.76 0.92
C ILE A 218 12.17 -5.70 2.32
N TRP A 219 12.74 -6.43 3.25
CA TRP A 219 12.30 -6.46 4.64
C TRP A 219 13.30 -5.72 5.51
N LEU A 220 12.80 -4.85 6.37
CA LEU A 220 13.51 -4.21 7.46
C LEU A 220 12.89 -4.65 8.77
N VAL A 221 13.70 -5.17 9.67
CA VAL A 221 13.26 -5.60 11.00
C VAL A 221 14.06 -4.85 12.05
N VAL A 222 13.35 -4.17 12.93
CA VAL A 222 13.96 -3.42 14.04
C VAL A 222 13.55 -4.08 15.35
N GLY A 223 14.51 -4.56 16.14
CA GLY A 223 14.24 -5.23 17.42
C GLY A 223 15.52 -5.65 18.13
N ASP A 224 15.41 -6.25 19.33
CA ASP A 224 16.58 -6.74 20.06
C ASP A 224 17.22 -7.92 19.31
N LEU A 225 18.40 -7.71 18.70
CA LEU A 225 19.04 -8.73 17.86
C LEU A 225 19.36 -10.02 18.62
N LYS A 226 19.63 -9.92 19.93
CA LYS A 226 19.89 -11.11 20.76
C LYS A 226 18.70 -12.04 20.79
N ILE A 227 17.49 -11.51 20.60
CA ILE A 227 16.23 -12.24 20.56
C ILE A 227 15.89 -12.63 19.11
N ILE A 228 15.91 -11.67 18.18
CA ILE A 228 15.29 -11.86 16.86
C ILE A 228 16.21 -12.52 15.82
N GLU A 229 17.52 -12.23 15.85
CA GLU A 229 18.43 -12.62 14.77
C GLU A 229 18.55 -14.15 14.62
N PRO A 230 18.72 -14.96 15.70
CA PRO A 230 18.85 -16.40 15.56
C PRO A 230 17.63 -17.04 14.88
N ALA A 231 16.43 -16.62 15.28
CA ALA A 231 15.18 -17.14 14.74
C ALA A 231 14.97 -16.71 13.28
N VAL A 232 15.28 -15.46 12.92
CA VAL A 232 15.15 -14.95 11.55
C VAL A 232 16.12 -15.65 10.61
N ARG A 233 17.39 -15.85 11.01
CA ARG A 233 18.36 -16.61 10.22
C ARG A 233 17.96 -18.07 10.05
N ALA A 234 17.52 -18.72 11.14
CA ALA A 234 17.05 -20.09 11.10
C ALA A 234 15.79 -20.26 10.23
N ALA A 235 15.04 -19.17 9.98
CA ALA A 235 13.87 -19.22 9.13
C ALA A 235 14.17 -19.38 7.64
N ASN A 236 15.40 -19.06 7.21
CA ASN A 236 15.87 -19.21 5.83
C ASN A 236 14.89 -18.63 4.79
N ILE A 237 14.34 -17.46 5.09
CA ILE A 237 13.37 -16.74 4.25
C ILE A 237 14.09 -16.07 3.08
N ALA A 238 15.13 -15.30 3.38
CA ALA A 238 15.92 -14.51 2.44
C ALA A 238 17.30 -14.23 3.08
N PRO A 239 18.29 -13.77 2.30
CA PRO A 239 19.57 -13.32 2.86
C PRO A 239 19.37 -12.29 3.97
N VAL A 240 20.06 -12.50 5.11
CA VAL A 240 19.94 -11.65 6.30
C VAL A 240 21.20 -10.80 6.47
N ILE A 241 21.03 -9.48 6.38
CA ILE A 241 22.06 -8.47 6.55
C ILE A 241 21.78 -7.71 7.84
N VAL A 242 22.76 -7.62 8.73
CA VAL A 242 22.68 -6.75 9.92
C VAL A 242 23.26 -5.40 9.52
N LEU A 243 22.51 -4.32 9.73
CA LEU A 243 22.99 -2.96 9.50
C LEU A 243 23.67 -2.47 10.78
N GLU A 244 24.93 -2.05 10.64
CA GLU A 244 25.67 -1.36 11.69
C GLU A 244 25.29 0.14 11.66
N GLU A 245 25.10 0.75 12.83
CA GLU A 245 24.92 2.21 12.97
C GLU A 245 26.22 2.99 12.68
#